data_AF-A0A8S3JKG0-F1
#
_entry.id   AF-A0A8S3JKG0-F1
#
_cell.length_a   1.000
_cell.length_b   1.000
_cell.length_c   1.000
_cell.angle_alpha   90.00
_cell.angle_beta   90.00
_cell.angle_gamma   90.00
#
_symmetry.space_group_name_H-M   'P 1'
#
loop_
_entity.id
_entity.type
_entity.pdbx_description
1 polymer ?
#
loop_
_entity_poly.entity_id
_entity_poly.type
_entity_poly.pdbx_seq_one_letter_code
_entity_poly.pdbx_strand_id
1 'polypeptide(L)'
;MAEASSTITTASNLPTELDLAFIIDATGSMGSYIKSAQENMRNIIQDIIISEKCLLNVALILYRDHPPQENTFIIKVNNFTDDVEEAKANIDLASASG
;
A
#
# COMPACT_ATOMS: atom_id res chain seq x y z
N MET A 1 54.99 9.38 -2.30
CA MET A 1 54.08 10.43 -1.81
C MET A 1 52.73 10.12 -2.43
N ALA A 2 51.83 9.50 -1.67
CA ALA A 2 50.55 9.02 -2.17
C ALA A 2 49.51 10.14 -2.04
N GLU A 3 48.90 10.53 -3.15
CA GLU A 3 47.78 11.46 -3.21
C GLU A 3 46.53 10.72 -2.70
N ALA A 4 45.99 11.15 -1.55
CA ALA A 4 44.75 10.64 -1.02
C ALA A 4 43.58 11.15 -1.88
N SER A 5 42.98 10.26 -2.66
CA SER A 5 41.75 10.53 -3.41
C SER A 5 40.59 10.63 -2.42
N SER A 6 40.19 11.85 -2.06
CA SER A 6 39.00 12.11 -1.26
C SER A 6 37.76 11.98 -2.15
N THR A 7 37.05 10.87 -2.05
CA THR A 7 35.73 10.74 -2.66
C THR A 7 34.76 11.62 -1.88
N ILE A 8 34.36 12.74 -2.50
CA ILE A 8 33.27 13.59 -2.02
C ILE A 8 31.99 12.78 -2.20
N THR A 9 31.41 12.28 -1.10
CA THR A 9 30.07 11.70 -1.09
C THR A 9 29.05 12.83 -1.23
N THR A 10 28.67 13.16 -2.46
CA THR A 10 27.55 14.06 -2.74
C THR A 10 26.26 13.42 -2.23
N ALA A 11 25.51 14.12 -1.38
CA ALA A 11 24.26 13.69 -0.75
C ALA A 11 23.06 13.58 -1.74
N SER A 12 23.27 13.11 -2.97
CA SER A 12 22.29 13.27 -4.07
C SER A 12 22.01 11.98 -4.83
N ASN A 13 21.87 10.84 -4.15
CA ASN A 13 21.37 9.62 -4.79
C ASN A 13 20.66 8.64 -3.84
N LEU A 14 19.95 9.15 -2.83
CA LEU A 14 18.99 8.32 -2.10
C LEU A 14 17.80 8.03 -3.03
N PRO A 15 17.33 6.78 -3.12
CA PRO A 15 16.12 6.47 -3.86
C PRO A 15 14.96 7.28 -3.28
N THR A 16 14.11 7.84 -4.14
CA THR A 16 12.92 8.58 -3.73
C THR A 16 12.04 7.67 -2.87
N GLU A 17 11.55 8.14 -1.73
CA GLU A 17 10.56 7.43 -0.92
C GLU A 17 9.15 7.82 -1.37
N LEU A 18 8.26 6.83 -1.51
CA LEU A 18 6.88 6.98 -1.91
C LEU A 18 5.97 6.22 -0.95
N ASP A 19 5.05 6.95 -0.31
CA ASP A 19 4.01 6.39 0.54
C ASP A 19 2.69 6.32 -0.22
N LEU A 20 2.11 5.12 -0.32
CA LEU A 20 0.84 4.86 -0.99
C LEU A 20 -0.18 4.29 0.00
N ALA A 21 -1.26 5.04 0.26
CA ALA A 21 -2.36 4.58 1.11
C ALA A 21 -3.62 4.31 0.28
N PHE A 22 -4.13 3.07 0.33
CA PHE A 22 -5.43 2.72 -0.23
C PHE A 22 -6.52 2.83 0.83
N ILE A 23 -7.59 3.57 0.54
CA ILE A 23 -8.76 3.68 1.41
C ILE A 23 -9.95 3.10 0.66
N ILE A 24 -10.52 2.00 1.17
CA ILE A 24 -11.49 1.18 0.43
C ILE A 24 -12.79 1.03 1.21
N ASP A 25 -13.89 1.20 0.49
CA ASP A 25 -15.22 0.82 0.94
C ASP A 25 -15.34 -0.71 0.96
N ALA A 26 -15.56 -1.25 2.15
CA ALA A 26 -15.69 -2.68 2.40
C ALA A 26 -17.12 -3.07 2.82
N THR A 27 -18.14 -2.28 2.46
CA THR A 27 -19.57 -2.59 2.67
C THR A 27 -20.05 -3.74 1.77
N GLY A 28 -21.15 -4.42 2.13
CA GLY A 28 -21.64 -5.59 1.40
C GLY A 28 -22.00 -5.35 -0.06
N SER A 29 -22.39 -4.12 -0.44
CA SER A 29 -22.68 -3.75 -1.84
C SER A 29 -21.43 -3.83 -2.74
N MET A 30 -20.23 -3.68 -2.15
CA MET A 30 -18.96 -3.83 -2.86
C MET A 30 -18.57 -5.29 -3.10
N GLY A 31 -19.38 -6.27 -2.68
CA GLY A 31 -19.10 -7.71 -2.82
C GLY A 31 -18.71 -8.16 -4.24
N SER A 32 -19.37 -7.65 -5.28
CA SER A 32 -19.02 -7.96 -6.68
C SER A 32 -17.79 -7.20 -7.19
N TYR A 33 -17.42 -6.11 -6.53
CA TYR A 33 -16.36 -5.19 -6.97
C TYR A 33 -15.04 -5.39 -6.21
N ILE A 34 -15.08 -6.00 -5.02
CA ILE A 34 -13.90 -6.11 -4.15
C ILE A 34 -12.76 -6.86 -4.84
N LYS A 35 -13.06 -7.89 -5.64
CA LYS A 35 -12.03 -8.61 -6.41
C LYS A 35 -11.35 -7.73 -7.45
N SER A 36 -12.14 -6.97 -8.22
CA SER A 36 -11.59 -6.03 -9.20
C SER A 36 -10.82 -4.89 -8.53
N ALA A 37 -11.25 -4.44 -7.36
CA ALA A 37 -10.51 -3.46 -6.56
C ALA A 37 -9.16 -4.03 -6.10
N GLN A 38 -9.13 -5.28 -5.61
CA GLN A 38 -7.89 -5.98 -5.26
C GLN A 38 -6.94 -6.09 -6.45
N GLU A 39 -7.44 -6.51 -7.61
CA GLU A 39 -6.65 -6.60 -8.84
C GLU A 39 -6.08 -5.25 -9.25
N ASN A 40 -6.89 -4.19 -9.24
CA ASN A 40 -6.42 -2.84 -9.57
C ASN A 40 -5.36 -2.33 -8.60
N MET A 41 -5.52 -2.54 -7.28
CA MET A 41 -4.50 -2.14 -6.31
C MET A 41 -3.17 -2.87 -6.53
N ARG A 42 -3.20 -4.18 -6.83
CA ARG A 42 -1.99 -4.95 -7.15
C ARG A 42 -1.31 -4.44 -8.42
N ASN A 43 -2.08 -4.13 -9.46
CA ASN A 43 -1.54 -3.59 -10.71
C ASN A 43 -0.86 -2.23 -10.47
N ILE A 44 -1.48 -1.34 -9.70
CA ILE A 44 -0.88 -0.04 -9.34
C ILE A 44 0.45 -0.22 -8.60
N ILE A 45 0.49 -1.11 -7.59
CA ILE A 45 1.73 -1.41 -6.86
C ILE A 45 2.80 -1.95 -7.81
N GLN A 46 2.43 -2.88 -8.70
CA GLN A 46 3.34 -3.49 -9.66
C GLN A 46 3.89 -2.48 -10.66
N ASP A 47 3.02 -1.59 -11.16
CA ASP A 47 3.41 -0.54 -12.12
C ASP A 47 4.39 0.44 -11.48
N ILE A 48 4.15 0.87 -10.23
CA ILE A 48 5.06 1.74 -9.49
C ILE A 48 6.42 1.07 -9.30
N ILE A 49 6.46 -0.20 -8.89
CA ILE A 49 7.71 -0.94 -8.69
C ILE A 49 8.51 -1.07 -9.99
N ILE A 50 7.84 -1.18 -11.14
CA ILE A 50 8.49 -1.31 -12.44
C ILE A 50 8.95 0.06 -12.97
N SER A 51 8.11 1.10 -12.84
CA SER A 51 8.35 2.40 -13.46
C SER A 51 9.26 3.30 -12.62
N GLU A 52 9.15 3.23 -11.30
CA GLU A 52 9.86 4.08 -10.36
C GLU A 52 10.94 3.29 -9.63
N LYS A 53 12.17 3.82 -9.59
CA LYS A 53 13.22 3.31 -8.70
C LYS A 53 13.08 3.91 -7.30
N CYS A 54 11.89 3.79 -6.71
CA CYS A 54 11.55 4.35 -5.41
C CYS A 54 11.47 3.28 -4.32
N LEU A 55 11.67 3.68 -3.07
CA LEU A 55 11.29 2.90 -1.90
C LEU A 55 9.78 3.10 -1.67
N LEU A 56 9.00 2.04 -1.84
CA LEU A 56 7.54 2.10 -1.76
C LEU A 56 7.06 1.57 -0.41
N ASN A 57 6.33 2.39 0.35
CA ASN A 57 5.59 1.94 1.52
C ASN A 57 4.09 1.91 1.19
N VAL A 58 3.40 0.82 1.51
CA VAL A 58 1.97 0.66 1.21
C VAL A 58 1.15 0.48 2.48
N ALA A 59 0.06 1.22 2.60
CA ALA A 59 -0.96 1.07 3.65
C ALA A 59 -2.32 0.72 3.03
N LEU A 60 -3.16 0.02 3.80
CA LEU A 60 -4.53 -0.30 3.43
C LEU A 60 -5.48 0.05 4.59
N ILE A 61 -6.48 0.87 4.29
CA ILE A 61 -7.52 1.26 5.24
C ILE A 61 -8.86 0.80 4.66
N LEU A 62 -9.56 -0.02 5.43
CA LEU A 62 -10.91 -0.47 5.08
C LEU A 62 -11.92 0.27 5.96
N TYR A 63 -13.00 0.76 5.37
CA TYR A 63 -14.13 1.31 6.11
C TYR A 63 -15.42 0.58 5.79
N ARG A 64 -16.32 0.51 6.79
CA ARG A 64 -17.66 -0.06 6.69
C ARG A 64 -18.69 0.87 7.34
N ASP A 65 -19.95 0.48 7.27
CA ASP A 65 -21.05 1.25 7.85
C ASP A 65 -21.04 1.21 9.40
N HIS A 66 -21.79 2.12 10.00
CA HIS A 66 -21.95 2.19 11.46
C HIS A 66 -22.93 1.12 11.97
N PRO A 67 -22.82 0.71 13.25
CA PRO A 67 -23.86 -0.08 13.90
C PRO A 67 -25.22 0.63 13.87
N PRO A 68 -26.36 -0.11 13.82
CA PRO A 68 -26.49 -1.57 13.93
C PRO A 68 -26.26 -2.38 12.64
N GLN A 69 -26.08 -1.71 11.49
CA GLN A 69 -25.96 -2.35 10.18
C GLN A 69 -24.71 -3.22 10.07
N GLU A 70 -23.60 -2.78 10.67
CA GLU A 70 -22.37 -3.56 10.77
C GLU A 70 -21.82 -3.56 12.21
N ASN A 71 -21.39 -4.73 12.67
CA ASN A 71 -20.87 -5.00 14.01
C ASN A 71 -19.42 -5.56 14.01
N THR A 72 -18.75 -5.74 12.87
CA THR A 72 -17.36 -6.22 12.86
C THR A 72 -16.31 -5.11 13.09
N PHE A 73 -16.29 -4.07 12.25
CA PHE A 73 -15.44 -2.90 12.39
C PHE A 73 -16.01 -1.72 11.60
N ILE A 74 -15.76 -0.50 12.07
CA ILE A 74 -16.06 0.73 11.31
C ILE A 74 -14.86 1.11 10.46
N ILE A 75 -13.64 1.00 11.02
CA ILE A 75 -12.38 1.24 10.34
C ILE A 75 -11.40 0.12 10.72
N LYS A 76 -10.72 -0.45 9.73
CA LYS A 76 -9.59 -1.37 9.92
C LYS A 76 -8.36 -0.81 9.20
N VAL A 77 -7.28 -0.64 9.95
CA VAL A 77 -6.02 -0.06 9.45
C VAL A 77 -4.95 -1.14 9.37
N ASN A 78 -4.43 -1.35 8.17
CA ASN A 78 -3.15 -1.98 7.91
C ASN A 78 -2.16 -0.85 7.63
N ASN A 79 -1.21 -0.64 8.56
CA ASN A 79 -0.23 0.43 8.49
C ASN A 79 0.71 0.27 7.29
N PHE A 80 1.46 1.34 7.01
CA PHE A 80 2.51 1.34 5.99
C PHE A 80 3.54 0.23 6.26
N THR A 81 3.86 -0.51 5.20
CA THR A 81 4.93 -1.50 5.17
C THR A 81 5.71 -1.36 3.86
N ASP A 82 7.02 -1.54 3.92
CA ASP A 82 7.92 -1.63 2.76
C ASP A 82 7.97 -3.07 2.19
N ASP A 83 7.39 -4.04 2.90
CA ASP A 83 7.18 -5.40 2.40
C ASP A 83 5.97 -5.43 1.45
N VAL A 84 6.28 -5.41 0.16
CA VAL A 84 5.30 -5.48 -0.93
C VAL A 84 4.44 -6.74 -0.85
N GLU A 85 4.98 -7.87 -0.39
CA GLU A 85 4.22 -9.12 -0.30
C GLU A 85 3.28 -9.09 0.91
N GLU A 86 3.69 -8.48 2.02
CA GLU A 86 2.79 -8.17 3.14
C GLU A 86 1.64 -7.23 2.70
N ALA A 87 1.97 -6.18 1.94
CA ALA A 87 0.97 -5.24 1.42
C ALA A 87 -0.05 -5.95 0.49
N LYS A 88 0.43 -6.80 -0.42
CA LYS A 88 -0.44 -7.62 -1.29
C LYS A 88 -1.29 -8.59 -0.46
N ALA A 89 -0.72 -9.25 0.54
CA ALA A 89 -1.48 -10.14 1.42
C ALA A 89 -2.59 -9.39 2.18
N ASN A 90 -2.32 -8.17 2.65
CA ASN A 90 -3.33 -7.31 3.29
C ASN A 90 -4.47 -6.96 2.31
N ILE A 91 -4.14 -6.67 1.05
CA ILE A 91 -5.12 -6.46 -0.02
C ILE A 91 -5.96 -7.72 -0.26
N ASP A 92 -5.34 -8.90 -0.32
CA ASP A 92 -6.01 -10.19 -0.56
C ASP A 92 -7.02 -10.54 0.54
N LEU A 93 -6.71 -10.15 1.78
CA LEU A 93 -7.57 -10.34 2.94
C LEU A 93 -8.72 -9.31 3.03
N ALA A 94 -8.69 -8.26 2.21
CA ALA A 94 -9.79 -7.30 2.15
C ALA A 94 -11.06 -7.99 1.66
N SER A 95 -12.15 -7.83 2.41
CA SER A 95 -13.45 -8.42 2.08
C SER A 95 -14.55 -7.40 2.28
N ALA A 96 -15.50 -7.40 1.34
CA ALA A 96 -16.71 -6.62 1.42
C ALA A 96 -17.76 -7.39 2.22
N SER A 97 -18.19 -6.85 3.35
CA SER A 97 -19.29 -7.38 4.18
C SER A 97 -19.88 -6.28 5.07
N GLY A 98 -21.01 -6.58 5.71
CA GLY A 98 -21.84 -5.58 6.38
C GLY A 98 -23.08 -5.31 5.56
#